data_AF-W9QRV1-F1
#
_entry.id   AF-W9QRV1-F1
#
_cell.length_a   1.000
_cell.length_b   1.000
_cell.length_c   1.000
_cell.angle_alpha   90.00
_cell.angle_beta   90.00
_cell.angle_gamma   90.00
#
_symmetry.space_group_name_H-M   'P 1'
#
loop_
_entity.id
_entity.type
_entity.pdbx_description
1 polymer ?
#
loop_
_entity_poly.entity_id
_entity_poly.type
_entity_poly.pdbx_seq_one_letter_code
_entity_poly.pdbx_strand_id
1 'polypeptide(L)'
;MPHKDLVSWNVMISMYGMHGFGMDAVNLFQQMRTVGLKPNYVTFTNLLSACTHSGLVNEGWEYFKLMKEEYAMEPAMEQYACIVDLRARAGQFDESMEFIREMPFEPNAAVWGSLLGACRIHSNPNLAEYAAKHLFELEPQSSGNYILLANIYSAAGRWEDAAKIRGLMKERGVTKSPGCSWIEVKRKVHSFIAGDASHPSMEAISEKMESLYVQIKKLGYVPETGFVLRKVEEGEKEFNLCGHSEKLALAFGLISTPARTPLRIIKNLRICGDCHTAAKYISKVEEREIIMRDNYRFHHFYQGVCSCGDYW
;
A
#
# COMPACT_ATOMS: atom_id res chain seq x y z
N MET A 1 7.74 29.29 5.39
CA MET A 1 6.41 29.90 5.55
C MET A 1 6.40 30.71 6.84
N PRO A 2 6.24 32.05 6.80
CA PRO A 2 6.39 32.90 7.99
C PRO A 2 5.24 32.76 9.00
N HIS A 3 4.07 32.29 8.58
CA HIS A 3 2.97 31.92 9.48
C HIS A 3 2.27 30.67 8.92
N LYS A 4 2.07 29.64 9.74
CA LYS A 4 1.35 28.43 9.33
C LYS A 4 -0.13 28.62 9.63
N ASP A 5 -0.97 28.42 8.64
CA ASP A 5 -2.42 28.36 8.80
C ASP A 5 -2.91 26.91 8.94
N LEU A 6 -4.20 26.74 9.21
CA LEU A 6 -4.84 25.42 9.36
C LEU A 6 -4.58 24.51 8.15
N VAL A 7 -4.59 25.08 6.93
CA VAL A 7 -4.34 24.32 5.70
C VAL A 7 -2.91 23.80 5.68
N SER A 8 -1.92 24.64 6.01
CA SER A 8 -0.51 24.24 6.08
C SER A 8 -0.29 23.13 7.12
N TRP A 9 -0.93 23.21 8.30
CA TRP A 9 -0.87 22.15 9.31
C TRP A 9 -1.49 20.84 8.81
N ASN A 10 -2.67 20.90 8.21
CA ASN A 10 -3.35 19.73 7.67
C ASN A 10 -2.51 19.04 6.57
N VAL A 11 -1.88 19.83 5.69
CA VAL A 11 -0.97 19.32 4.66
C VAL A 11 0.24 18.64 5.30
N MET A 12 0.89 19.27 6.28
CA MET A 12 2.02 18.63 6.96
C MET A 12 1.62 17.30 7.63
N ILE A 13 0.55 17.28 8.42
CA ILE A 13 0.06 16.06 9.09
C ILE A 13 -0.21 14.95 8.06
N SER A 14 -0.90 15.27 6.97
CA SER A 14 -1.19 14.32 5.88
C SER A 14 0.09 13.79 5.22
N MET A 15 1.03 14.69 4.89
CA MET A 15 2.28 14.32 4.21
C MET A 15 3.18 13.45 5.08
N TYR A 16 3.32 13.75 6.37
CA TYR A 16 4.07 12.88 7.29
C TYR A 16 3.42 11.49 7.38
N GLY A 17 2.09 11.42 7.50
CA GLY A 17 1.35 10.15 7.47
C GLY A 17 1.55 9.36 6.17
N MET A 18 1.45 10.01 5.01
CA MET A 18 1.68 9.38 3.69
C MET A 18 3.13 8.96 3.46
N HIS A 19 4.09 9.39 4.28
CA HIS A 19 5.50 9.01 4.15
C HIS A 19 5.94 7.94 5.17
N GLY A 20 5.02 7.45 6.00
CA GLY A 20 5.29 6.45 7.05
C GLY A 20 5.73 7.06 8.39
N PHE A 21 5.64 8.37 8.54
CA PHE A 21 6.07 9.09 9.74
C PHE A 21 4.88 9.44 10.64
N GLY A 22 4.11 8.42 11.06
CA GLY A 22 2.87 8.62 11.82
C GLY A 22 3.07 9.35 13.15
N MET A 23 4.13 9.03 13.90
CA MET A 23 4.38 9.69 15.19
C MET A 23 4.77 11.17 15.01
N ASP A 24 5.46 11.52 13.92
CA ASP A 24 5.71 12.92 13.57
C ASP A 24 4.42 13.67 13.22
N ALA A 25 3.48 13.01 12.53
CA ALA A 25 2.15 13.57 12.27
C ALA A 25 1.37 13.82 13.58
N VAL A 26 1.47 12.91 14.55
CA VAL A 26 0.92 13.07 15.90
C VAL A 26 1.57 14.26 16.62
N ASN A 27 2.89 14.37 16.59
CA ASN A 27 3.62 15.50 17.19
C ASN A 27 3.21 16.84 16.56
N LEU A 28 3.02 16.88 15.24
CA LEU A 28 2.53 18.07 14.55
C LEU A 28 1.11 18.45 14.96
N PHE A 29 0.22 17.48 15.16
CA PHE A 29 -1.12 17.74 15.69
C PHE A 29 -1.08 18.35 17.09
N GLN A 30 -0.22 17.84 17.98
CA GLN A 30 -0.05 18.42 19.31
C GLN A 30 0.50 19.84 19.23
N GLN A 31 1.52 20.09 18.40
CA GLN A 31 2.04 21.45 18.18
C GLN A 31 0.96 22.40 17.65
N MET A 32 0.15 21.97 16.70
CA MET A 32 -1.00 22.73 16.20
C MET A 32 -1.95 23.16 17.33
N ARG A 33 -2.25 22.26 18.27
CA ARG A 33 -3.07 22.57 19.45
C ARG A 33 -2.38 23.58 20.38
N THR A 34 -1.08 23.43 20.61
CA THR A 34 -0.33 24.36 21.50
C THR A 34 -0.28 25.78 20.98
N VAL A 35 -0.30 26.00 19.66
CA VAL A 35 -0.37 27.33 19.05
C VAL A 35 -1.80 27.89 18.95
N GLY A 36 -2.77 27.22 19.59
CA GLY A 36 -4.16 27.66 19.68
C GLY A 36 -5.01 27.46 18.43
N LEU A 37 -4.51 26.72 17.43
CA LEU A 37 -5.29 26.42 16.23
C LEU A 37 -6.23 25.25 16.48
N LYS A 38 -7.52 25.47 16.22
CA LYS A 38 -8.55 24.43 16.40
C LYS A 38 -8.51 23.43 15.23
N PRO A 39 -8.35 22.12 15.51
CA PRO A 39 -8.57 21.05 14.55
C PRO A 39 -9.95 21.12 13.91
N ASN A 40 -10.03 20.70 12.65
CA ASN A 40 -11.30 20.48 11.94
C ASN A 40 -11.40 19.03 11.46
N TYR A 41 -12.50 18.72 10.76
CA TYR A 41 -12.76 17.38 10.22
C TYR A 41 -11.58 16.85 9.38
N VAL A 42 -10.98 17.70 8.53
CA VAL A 42 -9.82 17.34 7.70
C VAL A 42 -8.59 17.04 8.56
N THR A 43 -8.37 17.77 9.65
CA THR A 43 -7.29 17.50 10.60
C THR A 43 -7.41 16.08 11.17
N PHE A 44 -8.62 15.70 11.63
CA PHE A 44 -8.86 14.37 12.20
C PHE A 44 -8.75 13.26 11.14
N THR A 45 -9.27 13.47 9.92
CA THR A 45 -9.07 12.49 8.82
C THR A 45 -7.58 12.25 8.56
N ASN A 46 -6.79 13.31 8.45
CA ASN A 46 -5.35 13.20 8.18
C ASN A 46 -4.60 12.53 9.33
N LEU A 47 -4.95 12.88 10.57
CA LEU A 47 -4.34 12.30 11.77
C LEU A 47 -4.66 10.81 11.91
N LEU A 48 -5.92 10.42 11.74
CA LEU A 48 -6.34 9.02 11.80
C LEU A 48 -5.73 8.21 10.66
N SER A 49 -5.69 8.75 9.43
CA SER A 49 -5.01 8.09 8.31
C SER A 49 -3.51 7.89 8.58
N ALA A 50 -2.83 8.87 9.21
CA ALA A 50 -1.44 8.74 9.61
C ALA A 50 -1.24 7.62 10.66
N CYS A 51 -2.15 7.50 11.62
CA CYS A 51 -2.17 6.41 12.60
C CYS A 51 -2.39 5.06 11.90
N THR A 52 -3.38 4.97 11.01
CA THR A 52 -3.67 3.79 10.19
C THR A 52 -2.47 3.34 9.37
N HIS A 53 -1.72 4.25 8.74
CA HIS A 53 -0.55 3.89 7.93
C HIS A 53 0.67 3.47 8.76
N SER A 54 0.67 3.74 10.06
CA SER A 54 1.81 3.51 10.96
C SER A 54 1.52 2.53 12.11
N GLY A 55 0.30 1.98 12.17
CA GLY A 55 -0.09 0.97 13.16
C GLY A 55 -0.27 1.52 14.56
N LEU A 56 -0.55 2.82 14.69
CA LEU A 56 -0.73 3.51 15.97
C LEU A 56 -2.17 3.30 16.48
N VAL A 57 -2.49 2.06 16.88
CA VAL A 57 -3.86 1.64 17.23
C VAL A 57 -4.41 2.44 18.42
N ASN A 58 -3.60 2.62 19.46
CA ASN A 58 -4.00 3.32 20.67
C ASN A 58 -4.25 4.80 20.40
N GLU A 59 -3.29 5.46 19.75
CA GLU A 59 -3.35 6.88 19.40
C GLU A 59 -4.53 7.15 18.45
N GLY A 60 -4.72 6.32 17.43
CA GLY A 60 -5.86 6.45 16.51
C GLY A 60 -7.20 6.34 17.24
N TRP A 61 -7.35 5.40 18.17
CA TRP A 61 -8.56 5.27 18.96
C TRP A 61 -8.78 6.44 19.93
N GLU A 62 -7.73 6.92 20.57
CA GLU A 62 -7.78 8.10 21.43
C GLU A 62 -8.21 9.34 20.65
N TYR A 63 -7.65 9.58 19.46
CA TYR A 63 -8.00 10.73 18.64
C TYR A 63 -9.41 10.65 18.05
N PHE A 64 -9.90 9.45 17.76
CA PHE A 64 -11.29 9.26 17.35
C PHE A 64 -12.28 9.64 18.46
N LYS A 65 -11.99 9.27 19.72
CA LYS A 65 -12.81 9.68 20.87
C LYS A 65 -12.70 11.18 21.15
N LEU A 66 -11.48 11.71 21.15
CA LEU A 66 -11.19 13.12 21.39
C LEU A 66 -11.91 14.05 20.40
N MET A 67 -12.09 13.62 19.15
CA MET A 67 -12.90 14.33 18.16
C MET A 67 -14.34 14.59 18.64
N LYS A 68 -14.97 13.60 19.28
CA LYS A 68 -16.31 13.72 19.87
C LYS A 68 -16.28 14.46 21.20
N GLU A 69 -15.45 14.00 22.13
CA GLU A 69 -15.49 14.39 23.54
C GLU A 69 -15.00 15.82 23.78
N GLU A 70 -13.93 16.26 23.09
CA GLU A 70 -13.32 17.58 23.30
C GLU A 70 -13.75 18.60 22.23
N TYR A 71 -13.98 18.14 21.00
CA TYR A 71 -14.29 19.01 19.86
C TYR A 71 -15.75 18.98 19.42
N ALA A 72 -16.60 18.16 20.05
CA ALA A 72 -18.03 18.01 19.73
C ALA A 72 -18.27 17.78 18.22
N MET A 73 -17.36 17.05 17.59
CA MET A 73 -17.37 16.78 16.15
C MET A 73 -17.76 15.32 15.94
N GLU A 74 -18.93 15.10 15.34
CA GLU A 74 -19.34 13.74 15.02
C GLU A 74 -18.48 13.20 13.85
N PRO A 75 -17.86 12.02 13.99
CA PRO A 75 -17.13 11.38 12.91
C PRO A 75 -18.09 11.00 11.79
N ALA A 76 -17.66 11.18 10.55
CA ALA A 76 -18.37 10.65 9.39
C ALA A 76 -17.57 9.49 8.78
N MET A 77 -18.03 9.05 7.61
CA MET A 77 -17.61 7.79 7.00
C MET A 77 -16.09 7.61 6.93
N GLU A 78 -15.34 8.67 6.63
CA GLU A 78 -13.88 8.60 6.47
C GLU A 78 -13.16 8.26 7.77
N GLN A 79 -13.58 8.80 8.92
CA GLN A 79 -12.94 8.47 10.20
C GLN A 79 -13.32 7.06 10.66
N TYR A 80 -14.58 6.63 10.45
CA TYR A 80 -14.96 5.24 10.72
C TYR A 80 -14.15 4.27 9.87
N ALA A 81 -13.99 4.55 8.57
CA ALA A 81 -13.16 3.74 7.68
C ALA A 81 -11.70 3.67 8.15
N CYS A 82 -11.11 4.78 8.61
CA CYS A 82 -9.74 4.79 9.16
C CYS A 82 -9.60 3.88 10.39
N ILE A 83 -10.57 3.91 11.30
CA ILE A 83 -10.54 3.08 12.52
C ILE A 83 -10.75 1.60 12.21
N VAL A 84 -11.68 1.28 11.30
CA VAL A 84 -11.87 -0.10 10.83
C VAL A 84 -10.58 -0.61 10.21
N ASP A 85 -9.93 0.15 9.32
CA ASP A 85 -8.65 -0.24 8.70
C ASP A 85 -7.56 -0.44 9.74
N LEU A 86 -7.39 0.51 10.66
CA LEU A 86 -6.38 0.46 11.71
C LEU A 86 -6.52 -0.80 12.59
N ARG A 87 -7.72 -1.08 13.08
CA ARG A 87 -8.00 -2.26 13.92
C ARG A 87 -7.90 -3.57 13.14
N ALA A 88 -8.46 -3.60 11.93
CA ALA A 88 -8.44 -4.81 11.09
C ALA A 88 -7.01 -5.19 10.71
N ARG A 89 -6.17 -4.22 10.33
CA ARG A 89 -4.75 -4.46 10.05
C ARG A 89 -3.97 -4.91 11.29
N ALA A 90 -4.41 -4.52 12.49
CA ALA A 90 -3.88 -5.04 13.76
C ALA A 90 -4.40 -6.45 14.13
N GLY A 91 -5.32 -7.03 13.34
CA GLY A 91 -5.89 -8.35 13.58
C GLY A 91 -7.09 -8.36 14.54
N GLN A 92 -7.57 -7.19 14.97
CA GLN A 92 -8.71 -7.01 15.88
C GLN A 92 -10.04 -7.16 15.12
N PHE A 93 -10.28 -8.32 14.52
CA PHE A 93 -11.41 -8.53 13.60
C PHE A 93 -12.76 -8.50 14.29
N ASP A 94 -12.87 -9.03 15.50
CA ASP A 94 -14.13 -9.06 16.25
C ASP A 94 -14.53 -7.62 16.63
N GLU A 95 -13.59 -6.83 17.13
CA GLU A 95 -13.80 -5.42 17.47
C GLU A 95 -14.06 -4.56 16.24
N SER A 96 -13.38 -4.84 15.12
CA SER A 96 -13.68 -4.17 13.83
C SER A 96 -15.11 -4.47 13.37
N MET A 97 -15.55 -5.72 13.47
CA MET A 97 -16.90 -6.12 13.05
C MET A 97 -17.99 -5.57 13.96
N GLU A 98 -17.78 -5.56 15.28
CA GLU A 98 -18.66 -4.88 16.22
C GLU A 98 -18.77 -3.39 15.91
N PHE A 99 -17.62 -2.72 15.73
CA PHE A 99 -17.58 -1.30 15.41
C PHE A 99 -18.31 -0.95 14.10
N ILE A 100 -18.24 -1.82 13.08
CA ILE A 100 -19.00 -1.66 11.83
C ILE A 100 -20.52 -1.76 12.08
N ARG A 101 -20.97 -2.67 12.94
CA ARG A 101 -22.40 -2.82 13.28
C ARG A 101 -22.95 -1.63 14.05
N GLU A 102 -22.10 -0.95 14.82
CA GLU A 102 -22.46 0.25 15.59
C GLU A 102 -22.42 1.54 14.77
N MET A 103 -21.96 1.49 13.51
CA MET A 103 -21.93 2.67 12.65
C MET A 103 -23.34 3.27 12.49
N PRO A 104 -23.48 4.61 12.57
CA PRO A 104 -24.79 5.25 12.45
C PRO A 104 -25.32 5.33 11.00
N PHE A 105 -24.61 4.71 10.05
CA PHE A 105 -24.91 4.70 8.62
C PHE A 105 -24.38 3.42 7.97
N GLU A 106 -24.94 3.07 6.80
CA GLU A 106 -24.54 1.88 6.04
C GLU A 106 -23.07 1.98 5.59
N PRO A 107 -22.22 0.97 5.87
CA PRO A 107 -20.80 1.02 5.54
C PRO A 107 -20.56 1.05 4.02
N ASN A 108 -19.67 1.93 3.59
CA ASN A 108 -19.31 2.07 2.17
C ASN A 108 -18.16 1.15 1.74
N ALA A 109 -17.75 1.28 0.48
CA ALA A 109 -16.68 0.47 -0.09
C ALA A 109 -15.32 0.65 0.60
N ALA A 110 -15.04 1.83 1.19
CA ALA A 110 -13.78 2.04 1.92
C ALA A 110 -13.72 1.18 3.19
N VAL A 111 -14.82 1.05 3.92
CA VAL A 111 -14.91 0.21 5.13
C VAL A 111 -14.71 -1.27 4.80
N TRP A 112 -15.49 -1.78 3.84
CA TRP A 112 -15.38 -3.19 3.43
C TRP A 112 -14.05 -3.50 2.74
N GLY A 113 -13.51 -2.54 1.97
CA GLY A 113 -12.20 -2.63 1.33
C GLY A 113 -11.06 -2.75 2.35
N SER A 114 -11.17 -2.02 3.47
CA SER A 114 -10.22 -2.09 4.57
C SER A 114 -10.20 -3.48 5.22
N LEU A 115 -11.38 -4.05 5.52
CA LEU A 115 -11.50 -5.43 6.02
C LEU A 115 -10.92 -6.45 5.03
N LEU A 116 -11.30 -6.37 3.75
CA LEU A 116 -10.80 -7.29 2.73
C LEU A 116 -9.27 -7.21 2.61
N GLY A 117 -8.71 -5.99 2.64
CA GLY A 117 -7.27 -5.73 2.64
C GLY A 117 -6.55 -6.34 3.84
N ALA A 118 -7.12 -6.22 5.04
CA ALA A 118 -6.59 -6.79 6.27
C ALA A 118 -6.66 -8.33 6.29
N CYS A 119 -7.71 -8.93 5.72
CA CYS A 119 -7.85 -10.38 5.63
C CYS A 119 -6.72 -11.03 4.81
N ARG A 120 -6.14 -10.31 3.84
CA ARG A 120 -4.93 -10.74 3.13
C ARG A 120 -3.72 -10.84 4.05
N ILE A 121 -3.58 -9.90 5.00
CA ILE A 121 -2.43 -9.83 5.92
C ILE A 121 -2.49 -11.00 6.92
N HIS A 122 -3.67 -11.27 7.47
CA HIS A 122 -3.87 -12.27 8.52
C HIS A 122 -4.42 -13.61 8.02
N SER A 123 -4.40 -13.84 6.70
CA SER A 123 -4.85 -15.09 6.06
C SER A 123 -6.26 -15.54 6.52
N ASN A 124 -7.24 -14.63 6.51
CA ASN A 124 -8.62 -14.91 6.92
C ASN A 124 -9.58 -14.97 5.71
N PRO A 125 -9.70 -16.11 5.00
CA PRO A 125 -10.49 -16.21 3.78
C PRO A 125 -12.00 -16.08 4.01
N ASN A 126 -12.51 -16.45 5.18
CA ASN A 126 -13.94 -16.43 5.47
C ASN A 126 -14.44 -14.99 5.66
N LEU A 127 -13.70 -14.17 6.43
CA LEU A 127 -14.03 -12.76 6.57
C LEU A 127 -13.78 -11.98 5.27
N ALA A 128 -12.76 -12.38 4.49
CA ALA A 128 -12.54 -11.83 3.16
C ALA A 128 -13.75 -12.05 2.23
N GLU A 129 -14.31 -13.26 2.23
CA GLU A 129 -15.50 -13.60 1.44
C GLU A 129 -16.70 -12.73 1.84
N TYR A 130 -16.92 -12.56 3.14
CA TYR A 130 -17.97 -11.70 3.67
C TYR A 130 -17.82 -10.23 3.23
N ALA A 131 -16.64 -9.64 3.44
CA ALA A 131 -16.37 -8.26 3.03
C ALA A 131 -16.47 -8.07 1.50
N ALA A 132 -15.98 -9.03 0.72
CA ALA A 132 -16.03 -8.97 -0.73
C ALA A 132 -17.46 -9.04 -1.30
N LYS A 133 -18.37 -9.77 -0.63
CA LYS A 133 -19.79 -9.79 -1.04
C LYS A 133 -20.39 -8.38 -1.05
N HIS A 134 -20.18 -7.61 0.01
CA HIS A 134 -20.62 -6.22 0.08
C HIS A 134 -19.93 -5.35 -0.99
N LEU A 135 -18.62 -5.54 -1.22
CA LEU A 135 -17.89 -4.81 -2.26
C LEU A 135 -18.37 -5.12 -3.68
N PHE A 136 -18.83 -6.33 -3.96
CA PHE A 136 -19.36 -6.70 -5.28
C PHE A 136 -20.74 -6.12 -5.56
N GLU A 137 -21.46 -5.69 -4.53
CA GLU A 137 -22.73 -4.95 -4.63
C GLU A 137 -22.46 -3.45 -4.78
N LEU A 138 -21.54 -2.90 -3.97
CA LEU A 138 -21.19 -1.47 -3.97
C LEU A 138 -20.37 -1.04 -5.20
N GLU A 139 -19.42 -1.88 -5.63
CA GLU A 139 -18.46 -1.58 -6.69
C GLU A 139 -18.30 -2.77 -7.66
N PRO A 140 -19.35 -3.17 -8.40
CA PRO A 140 -19.33 -4.36 -9.25
C PRO A 140 -18.31 -4.31 -10.39
N GLN A 141 -17.79 -3.13 -10.72
CA GLN A 141 -16.80 -2.91 -11.78
C GLN A 141 -15.36 -2.78 -11.25
N SER A 142 -15.15 -2.83 -9.93
CA SER A 142 -13.82 -2.72 -9.32
C SER A 142 -13.05 -4.03 -9.45
N SER A 143 -12.21 -4.15 -10.47
CA SER A 143 -11.38 -5.34 -10.70
C SER A 143 -10.47 -5.68 -9.51
N GLY A 144 -10.06 -4.67 -8.74
CA GLY A 144 -9.23 -4.83 -7.55
C GLY A 144 -9.89 -5.72 -6.49
N ASN A 145 -11.19 -5.55 -6.24
CA ASN A 145 -11.92 -6.30 -5.21
C ASN A 145 -11.96 -7.80 -5.54
N TYR A 146 -12.27 -8.15 -6.80
CA TYR A 146 -12.27 -9.54 -7.26
C TYR A 146 -10.88 -10.17 -7.22
N ILE A 147 -9.88 -9.45 -7.71
CA ILE A 147 -8.50 -9.94 -7.75
C ILE A 147 -8.00 -10.18 -6.32
N LEU A 148 -8.30 -9.28 -5.38
CA LEU A 148 -7.88 -9.41 -4.00
C LEU A 148 -8.50 -10.66 -3.33
N LEU A 149 -9.81 -10.89 -3.49
CA LEU A 149 -10.44 -12.11 -2.96
C LEU A 149 -9.89 -13.39 -3.60
N ALA A 150 -9.76 -13.42 -4.94
CA ALA A 150 -9.20 -14.57 -5.64
C ALA A 150 -7.76 -14.86 -5.20
N ASN A 151 -6.99 -13.81 -4.89
CA ASN A 151 -5.64 -13.92 -4.38
C ASN A 151 -5.61 -14.48 -2.95
N ILE A 152 -6.50 -14.03 -2.07
CA ILE A 152 -6.66 -14.56 -0.70
C ILE A 152 -7.01 -16.05 -0.74
N TYR A 153 -7.96 -16.45 -1.59
CA TYR A 153 -8.29 -17.87 -1.79
C TYR A 153 -7.11 -18.69 -2.30
N SER A 154 -6.38 -18.17 -3.29
CA SER A 154 -5.20 -18.84 -3.83
C SER A 154 -4.13 -19.05 -2.77
N ALA A 155 -3.86 -18.04 -1.94
CA ALA A 155 -2.93 -18.12 -0.82
C ALA A 155 -3.37 -19.13 0.26
N ALA A 156 -4.69 -19.29 0.47
CA ALA A 156 -5.27 -20.29 1.36
C ALA A 156 -5.41 -21.70 0.73
N GLY A 157 -4.93 -21.91 -0.50
CA GLY A 157 -5.07 -23.18 -1.22
C GLY A 157 -6.49 -23.48 -1.75
N ARG A 158 -7.43 -22.54 -1.64
CA ARG A 158 -8.81 -22.63 -2.15
C ARG A 158 -8.87 -22.30 -3.65
N TRP A 159 -8.17 -23.08 -4.47
CA TRP A 159 -7.99 -22.81 -5.91
C TRP A 159 -9.29 -22.78 -6.70
N GLU A 160 -10.26 -23.64 -6.34
CA GLU A 160 -11.56 -23.68 -7.00
C GLU A 160 -12.35 -22.38 -6.76
N ASP A 161 -12.33 -21.86 -5.54
CA ASP A 161 -13.01 -20.61 -5.22
C ASP A 161 -12.31 -19.42 -5.90
N ALA A 162 -10.98 -19.41 -5.96
CA ALA A 162 -10.23 -18.43 -6.74
C ALA A 162 -10.62 -18.47 -8.24
N ALA A 163 -10.82 -19.66 -8.81
CA ALA A 163 -11.25 -19.83 -10.19
C ALA A 163 -12.69 -19.33 -10.40
N LYS A 164 -13.62 -19.61 -9.46
CA LYS A 164 -15.00 -19.09 -9.50
C LYS A 164 -15.03 -17.56 -9.52
N ILE A 165 -14.23 -16.90 -8.69
CA ILE A 165 -14.14 -15.42 -8.67
C ILE A 165 -13.61 -14.87 -10.00
N ARG A 166 -12.61 -15.50 -10.60
CA ARG A 166 -12.11 -15.13 -11.94
C ARG A 166 -13.16 -15.36 -13.03
N GLY A 167 -13.96 -16.42 -12.92
CA GLY A 167 -15.11 -16.68 -13.79
C GLY A 167 -16.15 -15.55 -13.68
N LEU A 168 -16.52 -15.18 -12.47
CA LEU A 168 -17.46 -14.09 -12.19
C LEU A 168 -16.98 -12.74 -12.76
N MET A 169 -15.67 -12.44 -12.68
CA MET A 169 -15.11 -11.26 -13.34
C MET A 169 -15.38 -11.26 -14.85
N LYS A 170 -15.15 -12.40 -15.51
CA LYS A 170 -15.36 -12.56 -16.95
C LYS A 170 -16.84 -12.40 -17.32
N GLU A 171 -17.74 -13.00 -16.54
CA GLU A 171 -19.19 -12.89 -16.72
C GLU A 171 -19.67 -11.44 -16.60
N ARG A 172 -19.09 -10.66 -15.68
CA ARG A 172 -19.41 -9.25 -15.48
C ARG A 172 -18.64 -8.28 -16.40
N GLY A 173 -17.80 -8.80 -17.31
CA GLY A 173 -16.98 -7.98 -18.21
C GLY A 173 -15.85 -7.19 -17.52
N VAL A 174 -15.50 -7.56 -16.29
CA VAL A 174 -14.50 -6.84 -15.48
C VAL A 174 -13.10 -7.30 -15.89
N THR A 175 -12.27 -6.35 -16.33
CA THR A 175 -10.90 -6.62 -16.77
C THR A 175 -9.87 -6.15 -15.75
N LYS A 176 -8.79 -6.91 -15.60
CA LYS A 176 -7.67 -6.55 -14.73
C LYS A 176 -6.88 -5.39 -15.34
N SER A 177 -6.70 -4.33 -14.57
CA SER A 177 -5.73 -3.28 -14.93
C SER A 177 -4.29 -3.81 -14.85
N PRO A 178 -3.46 -3.60 -15.87
CA PRO A 178 -2.06 -3.98 -15.81
C PRO A 178 -1.30 -3.14 -14.77
N GLY A 179 -0.37 -3.77 -14.08
CA GLY A 179 0.52 -3.08 -13.14
C GLY A 179 1.60 -2.32 -13.90
N CYS A 180 1.60 -1.00 -13.80
CA CYS A 180 2.53 -0.10 -14.48
C CYS A 180 3.34 0.69 -13.45
N SER A 181 4.65 0.74 -13.65
CA SER A 181 5.54 1.61 -12.88
C SER A 181 6.28 2.55 -13.81
N TRP A 182 6.54 3.77 -13.37
CA TRP A 182 7.27 4.74 -14.18
C TRP A 182 8.25 5.57 -13.36
N ILE A 183 9.26 6.07 -14.06
CA ILE A 183 10.34 6.90 -13.52
C ILE A 183 10.66 8.01 -14.53
N GLU A 184 10.97 9.20 -14.02
CA GLU A 184 11.44 10.31 -14.84
C GLU A 184 12.97 10.37 -14.83
N VAL A 185 13.58 10.29 -16.01
CA VAL A 185 15.03 10.43 -16.19
C VAL A 185 15.28 11.41 -17.32
N LYS A 186 16.16 12.40 -17.11
CA LYS A 186 16.50 13.43 -18.11
C LYS A 186 15.26 14.11 -18.73
N ARG A 187 14.25 14.42 -17.89
CA ARG A 187 12.95 15.03 -18.28
C ARG A 187 12.08 14.18 -19.20
N LYS A 188 12.34 12.88 -19.27
CA LYS A 188 11.52 11.92 -20.01
C LYS A 188 10.93 10.91 -19.03
N VAL A 189 9.63 10.65 -19.16
CA VAL A 189 8.95 9.59 -18.42
C VAL A 189 9.18 8.26 -19.13
N HIS A 190 9.65 7.28 -18.39
CA HIS A 190 9.83 5.90 -18.83
C HIS A 190 8.88 5.00 -18.04
N SER A 191 8.02 4.27 -18.75
CA SER A 191 6.99 3.42 -18.17
C SER A 191 7.27 1.95 -18.46
N PHE A 192 6.96 1.10 -17.49
CA PHE A 192 7.20 -0.33 -17.53
C PHE A 192 5.95 -1.08 -17.16
N ILE A 193 5.59 -2.08 -17.97
CA ILE A 193 4.48 -2.99 -17.73
C ILE A 193 5.06 -4.40 -17.62
N ALA A 194 4.61 -5.19 -16.66
CA ALA A 194 5.09 -6.56 -16.51
C ALA A 194 4.79 -7.38 -17.77
N GLY A 195 5.82 -8.02 -18.34
CA GLY A 195 5.74 -8.77 -19.59
C GLY A 195 5.91 -7.95 -20.87
N ASP A 196 6.04 -6.63 -20.77
CA ASP A 196 6.39 -5.75 -21.91
C ASP A 196 7.91 -5.64 -22.02
N ALA A 197 8.45 -5.99 -23.19
CA ALA A 197 9.87 -5.93 -23.52
C ALA A 197 10.19 -4.86 -24.60
N SER A 198 9.24 -3.98 -24.91
CA SER A 198 9.37 -2.99 -25.99
C SER A 198 10.31 -1.82 -25.68
N HIS A 199 10.75 -1.67 -24.43
CA HIS A 199 11.62 -0.57 -24.03
C HIS A 199 13.01 -0.69 -24.72
N PRO A 200 13.57 0.37 -25.33
CA PRO A 200 14.83 0.30 -26.08
C PRO A 200 16.04 -0.20 -25.27
N SER A 201 16.02 0.01 -23.95
CA SER A 201 17.07 -0.42 -23.03
C SER A 201 16.74 -1.73 -22.29
N MET A 202 15.76 -2.52 -22.76
CA MET A 202 15.26 -3.69 -22.03
C MET A 202 16.36 -4.72 -21.73
N GLU A 203 17.27 -4.96 -22.66
CA GLU A 203 18.41 -5.88 -22.47
C GLU A 203 19.28 -5.45 -21.28
N ALA A 204 19.75 -4.20 -21.27
CA ALA A 204 20.54 -3.64 -20.17
C ALA A 204 19.79 -3.60 -18.83
N ILE A 205 18.46 -3.42 -18.86
CA ILE A 205 17.61 -3.47 -17.66
C ILE A 205 17.59 -4.89 -17.10
N SER A 206 17.38 -5.90 -17.96
CA SER A 206 17.37 -7.31 -17.57
C SER A 206 18.71 -7.74 -16.98
N GLU A 207 19.83 -7.41 -17.62
CA GLU A 207 21.17 -7.72 -17.12
C GLU A 207 21.43 -7.08 -15.74
N LYS A 208 21.04 -5.81 -15.55
CA LYS A 208 21.15 -5.15 -14.25
C LYS A 208 20.29 -5.85 -13.21
N MET A 209 19.06 -6.25 -13.55
CA MET A 209 18.18 -6.97 -12.63
C MET A 209 18.74 -8.34 -12.23
N GLU A 210 19.28 -9.11 -13.17
CA GLU A 210 19.91 -10.41 -12.89
C GLU A 210 21.09 -10.26 -11.93
N SER A 211 21.97 -9.28 -12.20
CA SER A 211 23.12 -8.96 -11.34
C SER A 211 22.67 -8.54 -9.93
N LEU A 212 21.66 -7.67 -9.82
CA LEU A 212 21.10 -7.25 -8.53
C LEU A 212 20.53 -8.44 -7.77
N TYR A 213 19.81 -9.34 -8.45
CA TYR A 213 19.16 -10.49 -7.82
C TYR A 213 20.17 -11.42 -7.14
N VAL A 214 21.30 -11.68 -7.80
CA VAL A 214 22.41 -12.44 -7.23
C VAL A 214 22.97 -11.74 -5.98
N GLN A 215 23.13 -10.42 -6.02
CA GLN A 215 23.69 -9.65 -4.90
C GLN A 215 22.76 -9.61 -3.69
N ILE A 216 21.47 -9.34 -3.90
CA ILE A 216 20.50 -9.28 -2.79
C ILE A 216 20.26 -10.67 -2.18
N LYS A 217 20.26 -11.75 -2.98
CA LYS A 217 20.16 -13.12 -2.46
C LYS A 217 21.33 -13.46 -1.52
N LYS A 218 22.56 -13.04 -1.87
CA LYS A 218 23.74 -13.21 -0.99
C LYS A 218 23.60 -12.45 0.34
N LEU A 219 22.83 -11.39 0.38
CA LEU A 219 22.54 -10.62 1.61
C LEU A 219 21.37 -11.19 2.43
N GLY A 220 20.70 -12.26 1.95
CA GLY A 220 19.59 -12.90 2.65
C GLY A 220 18.21 -12.58 2.09
N TYR A 221 18.09 -11.91 0.93
CA TYR A 221 16.81 -11.79 0.26
C TYR A 221 16.32 -13.16 -0.21
N VAL A 222 15.10 -13.51 0.21
CA VAL A 222 14.39 -14.70 -0.24
C VAL A 222 13.17 -14.24 -1.05
N PRO A 223 13.05 -14.63 -2.33
CA PRO A 223 11.89 -14.29 -3.14
C PRO A 223 10.60 -14.80 -2.50
N GLU A 224 9.61 -13.91 -2.35
CA GLU A 224 8.33 -14.26 -1.75
C GLU A 224 7.39 -14.84 -2.83
N THR A 225 7.61 -16.10 -3.21
CA THR A 225 6.89 -16.79 -4.31
C THR A 225 5.39 -16.90 -4.07
N GLY A 226 4.92 -16.75 -2.82
CA GLY A 226 3.50 -16.64 -2.46
C GLY A 226 2.77 -15.47 -3.13
N PHE A 227 3.48 -14.46 -3.65
CA PHE A 227 2.88 -13.40 -4.47
C PHE A 227 2.63 -13.81 -5.92
N VAL A 228 3.18 -14.94 -6.38
CA VAL A 228 2.87 -15.54 -7.68
C VAL A 228 1.75 -16.55 -7.52
N LEU A 229 0.52 -16.05 -7.54
CA LEU A 229 -0.70 -16.82 -7.27
C LEU A 229 -1.19 -17.59 -8.51
N ARG A 230 -0.24 -18.10 -9.30
CA ARG A 230 -0.47 -19.01 -10.43
C ARG A 230 0.17 -20.36 -10.10
N LYS A 231 -0.48 -21.44 -10.54
CA LYS A 231 0.06 -22.80 -10.39
C LYS A 231 1.13 -23.03 -11.46
N VAL A 232 2.33 -22.52 -11.21
CA VAL A 232 3.54 -22.68 -12.02
C VAL A 232 4.67 -23.22 -11.15
N GLU A 233 5.73 -23.75 -11.78
CA GLU A 233 6.90 -24.27 -11.07
C GLU A 233 7.62 -23.16 -10.27
N GLU A 234 8.31 -23.54 -9.19
CA GLU A 234 8.87 -22.57 -8.25
C GLU A 234 9.93 -21.66 -8.89
N GLY A 235 10.74 -22.18 -9.81
CA GLY A 235 11.69 -21.38 -10.60
C GLY A 235 10.99 -20.40 -11.56
N GLU A 236 9.82 -20.77 -12.08
CA GLU A 236 9.01 -19.89 -12.93
C GLU A 236 8.34 -18.77 -12.10
N LYS A 237 7.99 -19.04 -10.83
CA LYS A 237 7.52 -18.00 -9.90
C LYS A 237 8.61 -16.96 -9.65
N GLU A 238 9.83 -17.39 -9.35
CA GLU A 238 10.95 -16.47 -9.15
C GLU A 238 11.24 -15.62 -10.40
N PHE A 239 11.20 -16.22 -11.59
CA PHE A 239 11.37 -15.50 -12.84
C PHE A 239 10.28 -14.44 -13.06
N ASN A 240 9.01 -14.79 -12.80
CA ASN A 240 7.90 -13.84 -12.87
C ASN A 240 8.06 -12.65 -11.91
N LEU A 241 8.62 -12.89 -10.71
CA LEU A 241 8.88 -11.83 -9.73
C LEU A 241 9.95 -10.83 -10.23
N CYS A 242 10.94 -11.27 -11.01
CA CYS A 242 11.95 -10.38 -11.60
C CYS A 242 11.34 -9.41 -12.62
N GLY A 243 10.30 -9.84 -13.34
CA GLY A 243 9.61 -9.06 -14.36
C GLY A 243 8.58 -8.05 -13.84
N HIS A 244 8.46 -7.85 -12.52
CA HIS A 244 7.56 -6.85 -11.96
C HIS A 244 7.99 -5.43 -12.38
N SER A 245 7.01 -4.61 -12.76
CA SER A 245 7.29 -3.28 -13.31
C SER A 245 8.06 -2.37 -12.36
N GLU A 246 7.90 -2.54 -11.04
CA GLU A 246 8.64 -1.81 -10.01
C GLU A 246 10.14 -2.08 -10.11
N LYS A 247 10.53 -3.35 -10.29
CA LYS A 247 11.92 -3.78 -10.42
C LYS A 247 12.53 -3.32 -11.74
N LEU A 248 11.77 -3.40 -12.83
CA LEU A 248 12.19 -2.88 -14.14
C LEU A 248 12.47 -1.37 -14.09
N ALA A 249 11.55 -0.60 -13.50
CA ALA A 249 11.72 0.85 -13.32
C ALA A 249 12.93 1.17 -12.42
N LEU A 250 13.15 0.38 -11.37
CA LEU A 250 14.29 0.50 -10.47
C LEU A 250 15.60 0.25 -11.21
N ALA A 251 15.74 -0.89 -11.92
CA ALA A 251 16.94 -1.19 -12.68
C ALA A 251 17.22 -0.14 -13.76
N PHE A 252 16.20 0.30 -14.50
CA PHE A 252 16.33 1.39 -15.45
C PHE A 252 16.84 2.67 -14.78
N GLY A 253 16.28 3.02 -13.62
CA GLY A 253 16.74 4.14 -12.81
C GLY A 253 18.22 4.02 -12.46
N LEU A 254 18.66 2.85 -11.99
CA LEU A 254 20.05 2.60 -11.60
C LEU A 254 21.03 2.76 -12.76
N ILE A 255 20.72 2.22 -13.95
CA ILE A 255 21.62 2.31 -15.11
C ILE A 255 21.61 3.70 -15.77
N SER A 256 20.53 4.47 -15.61
CA SER A 256 20.31 5.71 -16.37
C SER A 256 20.67 6.98 -15.61
N THR A 257 21.10 6.87 -14.35
CA THR A 257 21.39 8.01 -13.47
C THR A 257 22.68 7.82 -12.68
N PRO A 258 23.37 8.91 -12.30
CA PRO A 258 24.63 8.81 -11.54
C PRO A 258 24.47 8.04 -10.23
N ALA A 259 25.54 7.38 -9.80
CA ALA A 259 25.60 6.68 -8.52
C ALA A 259 25.11 7.57 -7.36
N ARG A 260 24.41 6.97 -6.40
CA ARG A 260 23.86 7.61 -5.19
C ARG A 260 22.80 8.71 -5.40
N THR A 261 22.39 9.01 -6.65
CA THR A 261 21.28 9.96 -6.90
C THR A 261 19.95 9.36 -6.40
N PRO A 262 19.09 10.03 -5.64
CA PRO A 262 17.81 9.42 -5.25
C PRO A 262 16.95 9.00 -6.46
N LEU A 263 16.39 7.79 -6.43
CA LEU A 263 15.43 7.32 -7.45
C LEU A 263 14.01 7.64 -7.01
N ARG A 264 13.15 8.03 -7.96
CA ARG A 264 11.72 8.31 -7.71
C ARG A 264 10.87 7.51 -8.69
N ILE A 265 10.17 6.51 -8.17
CA ILE A 265 9.35 5.58 -8.97
C ILE A 265 7.91 5.71 -8.51
N ILE A 266 6.97 5.68 -9.44
CA ILE A 266 5.54 5.69 -9.13
C ILE A 266 4.93 4.39 -9.68
N LYS A 267 4.03 3.79 -8.89
CA LYS A 267 3.27 2.59 -9.22
C LYS A 267 1.77 2.93 -9.21
N ASN A 268 1.02 2.44 -10.19
CA ASN A 268 -0.43 2.62 -10.29
C ASN A 268 -1.29 1.66 -9.43
N LEU A 269 -0.64 0.79 -8.65
CA LEU A 269 -1.21 -0.23 -7.78
C LEU A 269 -0.42 -0.24 -6.46
N ARG A 270 -0.90 -0.97 -5.46
CA ARG A 270 -0.08 -1.24 -4.27
C ARG A 270 1.15 -2.06 -4.65
N ILE A 271 2.31 -1.69 -4.12
CA ILE A 271 3.56 -2.43 -4.30
C ILE A 271 3.37 -3.83 -3.65
N CYS A 272 3.81 -4.90 -4.30
CA CYS A 272 3.75 -6.23 -3.68
C CYS A 272 4.88 -6.44 -2.67
N GLY A 273 4.73 -7.42 -1.77
CA GLY A 273 5.70 -7.60 -0.68
C GLY A 273 7.08 -7.98 -1.16
N ASP A 274 7.14 -8.84 -2.15
CA ASP A 274 8.39 -9.18 -2.80
C ASP A 274 9.12 -7.94 -3.38
N CYS A 275 8.42 -7.06 -4.09
CA CYS A 275 9.02 -5.82 -4.62
C CYS A 275 9.46 -4.87 -3.52
N HIS A 276 8.67 -4.74 -2.44
CA HIS A 276 9.02 -3.94 -1.28
C HIS A 276 10.28 -4.47 -0.60
N THR A 277 10.34 -5.78 -0.34
CA THR A 277 11.49 -6.46 0.25
C THR A 277 12.72 -6.32 -0.66
N ALA A 278 12.59 -6.58 -1.96
CA ALA A 278 13.68 -6.41 -2.91
C ALA A 278 14.22 -4.96 -2.92
N ALA A 279 13.34 -3.94 -2.92
CA ALA A 279 13.74 -2.54 -2.88
C ALA A 279 14.55 -2.19 -1.62
N LYS A 280 14.22 -2.75 -0.45
CA LYS A 280 15.04 -2.65 0.77
C LYS A 280 16.45 -3.17 0.50
N TYR A 281 16.60 -4.41 0.07
CA TYR A 281 17.93 -4.99 -0.17
C TYR A 281 18.72 -4.23 -1.25
N ILE A 282 18.06 -3.82 -2.34
CA ILE A 282 18.73 -3.07 -3.41
C ILE A 282 19.20 -1.69 -2.91
N SER A 283 18.41 -1.00 -2.07
CA SER A 283 18.84 0.28 -1.46
C SER A 283 20.13 0.13 -0.64
N LYS A 284 20.35 -1.04 -0.03
CA LYS A 284 21.57 -1.37 0.72
C LYS A 284 22.74 -1.69 -0.21
N VAL A 285 22.52 -2.51 -1.24
CA VAL A 285 23.54 -2.90 -2.23
C VAL A 285 24.08 -1.70 -2.99
N GLU A 286 23.19 -0.82 -3.45
CA GLU A 286 23.55 0.33 -4.29
C GLU A 286 23.87 1.59 -3.47
N GLU A 287 23.81 1.50 -2.13
CA GLU A 287 23.99 2.62 -1.20
C GLU A 287 23.16 3.85 -1.58
N ARG A 288 21.88 3.63 -1.87
CA ARG A 288 21.07 4.58 -2.62
C ARG A 288 19.66 4.70 -2.04
N GLU A 289 19.19 5.94 -1.90
CA GLU A 289 17.81 6.22 -1.56
C GLU A 289 16.90 5.90 -2.76
N ILE A 290 15.85 5.13 -2.50
CA ILE A 290 14.83 4.78 -3.48
C ILE A 290 13.49 5.21 -2.88
N ILE A 291 12.81 6.13 -3.55
CA ILE A 291 11.50 6.62 -3.17
C ILE A 291 10.49 5.99 -4.13
N MET A 292 9.61 5.13 -3.62
CA MET A 292 8.52 4.57 -4.41
C MET A 292 7.18 5.08 -3.88
N ARG A 293 6.34 5.59 -4.77
CA ARG A 293 4.95 5.95 -4.45
C ARG A 293 4.00 4.91 -5.03
N ASP A 294 3.15 4.35 -4.18
CA ASP A 294 1.98 3.58 -4.62
C ASP A 294 0.69 4.41 -4.52
N ASN A 295 -0.47 3.79 -4.69
CA ASN A 295 -1.75 4.50 -4.63
C ASN A 295 -2.11 5.03 -3.23
N TYR A 296 -1.41 4.59 -2.17
CA TYR A 296 -1.72 4.90 -0.78
C TYR A 296 -0.66 5.78 -0.12
N ARG A 297 0.63 5.55 -0.42
CA ARG A 297 1.73 6.21 0.30
C ARG A 297 3.06 6.23 -0.48
N PHE A 298 4.02 6.90 0.13
CA PHE A 298 5.43 6.85 -0.22
C PHE A 298 6.17 5.86 0.67
N HIS A 299 7.09 5.15 0.05
CA HIS A 299 8.04 4.24 0.67
C HIS A 299 9.43 4.78 0.41
N HIS A 300 10.16 5.09 1.48
CA HIS A 300 11.55 5.55 1.39
C HIS A 300 12.46 4.40 1.80
N PHE A 301 13.11 3.79 0.83
CA PHE A 301 14.05 2.70 1.04
C PHE A 301 15.46 3.26 1.13
N TYR A 302 16.12 3.00 2.26
CA TYR A 302 17.51 3.39 2.48
C TYR A 302 18.20 2.38 3.40
N GLN A 303 19.40 1.92 3.00
CA GLN A 303 20.22 0.99 3.77
C GLN A 303 19.49 -0.29 4.25
N GLY A 304 18.50 -0.77 3.50
CA GLY A 304 17.76 -1.99 3.86
C GLY A 304 16.52 -1.75 4.72
N VAL A 305 16.16 -0.50 5.02
CA VAL A 305 14.99 -0.14 5.80
C VAL A 305 14.01 0.65 4.92
N CYS A 306 12.71 0.51 5.19
CA CYS A 306 11.68 1.34 4.59
C CYS A 306 11.04 2.26 5.64
N SER A 307 10.70 3.50 5.28
CA SER A 307 10.01 4.45 6.17
C SER A 307 8.65 3.98 6.68
N CYS A 308 8.03 2.97 6.05
CA CYS A 308 6.77 2.39 6.52
C CYS A 308 6.93 1.44 7.71
N GLY A 309 8.16 1.14 8.16
CA GLY A 309 8.42 0.23 9.28
C GLY A 309 7.94 -1.20 9.03
N ASP A 310 7.88 -1.62 7.77
CA ASP A 310 7.27 -2.88 7.31
C ASP A 310 5.76 -3.02 7.60
N TYR A 311 5.12 -1.95 8.11
CA TYR A 311 3.68 -1.88 8.34
C TYR A 311 2.96 -1.37 7.09
N TRP A 312 3.08 -2.12 5.97
CA TRP A 312 2.60 -1.65 4.67
C TRP A 312 1.38 -2.31 4.03
#